data_AF-A0A955N0A2-F1
#
_entry.id   AF-A0A955N0A2-F1
#
_cell.length_a   1.000
_cell.length_b   1.000
_cell.length_c   1.000
_cell.angle_alpha   90.00
_cell.angle_beta   90.00
_cell.angle_gamma   90.00
#
_symmetry.space_group_name_H-M   'P 1'
#
loop_
_entity.id
_entity.type
_entity.pdbx_description
1 polymer ?
#
loop_
_entity_poly.entity_id
_entity_poly.type
_entity_poly.pdbx_seq_one_letter_code
_entity_poly.pdbx_strand_id
1 'polypeptide(L)'
;LRGMVLPVLDLRIALGMRSFTEEIEDLVRLLDEREQDHKNWLAELESSVIERREFKLATDPHKCKFGMWYDTFKTENGTLSNSLKHFEKPHQRIHAIAIEVKELEGKGSYEAALSLIEHTRQSELSQMIKVFSEVRQLVREDSREIALIMDWNERRFAAAVDSIETVEQFSESDIGKMPESIDTSGNDFVAGIAKRKFDEGLVQILDVMKIMDVGGSMDLSLMKKDEGEED
;
A
#
# COMPACT_ATOMS: atom_id res chain seq x y z
N LEU A 1 10.43 -25.64 28.53
CA LEU A 1 9.32 -24.67 28.51
C LEU A 1 8.41 -25.04 27.34
N ARG A 2 7.19 -25.53 27.59
CA ARG A 2 6.19 -25.73 26.53
C ARG A 2 5.62 -24.36 26.15
N GLY A 3 5.48 -24.11 24.85
CA GLY A 3 5.11 -22.83 24.27
C GLY A 3 3.82 -22.27 24.85
N MET A 4 3.92 -21.16 25.57
CA MET A 4 2.78 -20.33 25.88
C MET A 4 2.38 -19.63 24.57
N VAL A 5 1.23 -20.01 24.01
CA VAL A 5 0.63 -19.28 22.88
C VAL A 5 0.16 -17.93 23.43
N LEU A 6 0.75 -16.86 22.92
CA LEU A 6 0.38 -15.50 23.30
C LEU A 6 -0.73 -15.03 22.35
N PRO A 7 -1.93 -14.64 22.84
CA PRO A 7 -2.92 -14.04 21.97
C PRO A 7 -2.38 -12.71 21.44
N VAL A 8 -2.43 -12.55 20.12
CA VAL A 8 -2.08 -11.32 19.42
C VAL A 8 -3.37 -10.63 18.98
N LEU A 9 -3.53 -9.39 19.39
CA LEU A 9 -4.62 -8.53 18.94
C LEU A 9 -4.12 -7.61 17.83
N ASP A 10 -4.76 -7.64 16.67
CA ASP A 10 -4.57 -6.62 15.64
C ASP A 10 -5.27 -5.33 16.05
N LEU A 11 -4.48 -4.28 16.34
CA LEU A 11 -5.01 -3.01 16.80
C LEU A 11 -5.78 -2.27 15.71
N ARG A 12 -5.47 -2.47 14.43
CA ARG A 12 -6.22 -1.86 13.32
C ARG A 12 -7.63 -2.42 13.28
N ILE A 13 -7.75 -3.75 13.33
CA ILE A 13 -9.07 -4.41 13.35
C ILE A 13 -9.87 -3.99 14.58
N ALA A 14 -9.22 -3.95 15.75
CA ALA A 14 -9.87 -3.48 16.98
C ALA A 14 -10.41 -2.05 16.84
N LEU A 15 -9.68 -1.15 16.17
CA LEU A 15 -10.10 0.23 15.92
C LEU A 15 -11.05 0.38 14.72
N GLY A 16 -11.56 -0.72 14.15
CA GLY A 16 -12.48 -0.71 13.01
C GLY A 16 -11.82 -0.38 11.66
N MET A 17 -10.50 -0.46 11.59
CA MET A 17 -9.72 -0.27 10.38
C MET A 17 -9.54 -1.61 9.65
N ARG A 18 -9.13 -1.56 8.38
CA ARG A 18 -8.67 -2.75 7.67
C ARG A 18 -7.35 -3.22 8.24
N SER A 19 -7.13 -4.54 8.22
CA SER A 19 -5.85 -5.09 8.64
C SER A 19 -4.74 -4.57 7.72
N PHE A 20 -3.53 -4.49 8.27
CA PHE A 20 -2.40 -4.01 7.50
C PHE A 20 -2.06 -4.96 6.35
N THR A 21 -2.14 -6.28 6.60
CA THR A 21 -1.95 -7.31 5.59
C THR A 21 -2.89 -7.14 4.40
N GLU A 22 -4.19 -6.90 4.63
CA GLU A 22 -5.15 -6.69 3.54
C GLU A 22 -4.82 -5.44 2.71
N GLU A 23 -4.42 -4.33 3.35
CA GLU A 23 -4.04 -3.10 2.62
C GLU A 23 -2.81 -3.31 1.73
N ILE A 24 -1.83 -4.06 2.23
CA ILE A 24 -0.61 -4.41 1.52
C ILE A 24 -0.92 -5.32 0.33
N GLU A 25 -1.75 -6.35 0.52
CA GLU A 25 -2.17 -7.24 -0.55
C GLU A 25 -2.96 -6.52 -1.65
N ASP A 26 -3.85 -5.60 -1.28
CA ASP A 26 -4.59 -4.76 -2.22
C ASP A 26 -3.65 -3.87 -3.04
N LEU A 27 -2.68 -3.22 -2.39
CA LEU A 27 -1.70 -2.37 -3.06
C LEU A 27 -0.81 -3.17 -4.02
N VAL A 28 -0.33 -4.33 -3.58
CA VAL A 28 0.47 -5.23 -4.42
C VAL A 28 -0.32 -5.67 -5.65
N ARG A 29 -1.58 -6.08 -5.46
CA ARG A 29 -2.46 -6.51 -6.56
C ARG A 29 -2.72 -5.36 -7.54
N LEU A 30 -2.97 -4.16 -7.02
CA LEU A 30 -3.09 -2.97 -7.85
C LEU A 30 -1.85 -2.80 -8.73
N LEU A 31 -0.65 -2.87 -8.15
CA LEU A 31 0.61 -2.72 -8.88
C LEU A 31 0.81 -3.83 -9.94
N ASP A 32 0.47 -5.07 -9.63
CA ASP A 32 0.49 -6.20 -10.59
C ASP A 32 -0.39 -5.91 -11.80
N GLU A 33 -1.62 -5.48 -11.56
CA GLU A 33 -2.55 -5.16 -12.64
C GLU A 33 -2.08 -3.95 -13.47
N ARG A 34 -1.51 -2.92 -12.82
CA ARG A 34 -1.00 -1.75 -13.53
C ARG A 34 0.22 -2.09 -14.37
N GLU A 35 1.10 -2.97 -13.91
CA GLU A 35 2.19 -3.51 -14.74
C GLU A 35 1.63 -4.21 -15.98
N GLN A 36 0.61 -5.06 -15.81
CA GLN A 36 -0.01 -5.79 -16.90
C GLN A 36 -0.73 -4.87 -17.89
N ASP A 37 -1.40 -3.81 -17.40
CA ASP A 37 -2.05 -2.80 -18.23
C ASP A 37 -1.04 -2.17 -19.21
N HIS A 38 0.19 -1.84 -18.77
CA HIS A 38 1.21 -1.27 -19.65
C HIS A 38 1.78 -2.28 -20.65
N LYS A 39 1.98 -3.55 -20.24
CA LYS A 39 2.37 -4.63 -21.16
C LYS A 39 1.34 -4.80 -22.27
N ASN A 40 0.06 -4.84 -21.90
CA ASN A 40 -1.05 -4.97 -22.82
C ASN A 40 -1.17 -3.73 -23.73
N TRP A 41 -0.99 -2.53 -23.18
CA TRP A 41 -1.02 -1.29 -23.94
C TRP A 41 0.03 -1.28 -25.06
N LEU A 42 1.27 -1.71 -24.76
CA LEU A 42 2.35 -1.75 -25.75
C LEU A 42 2.13 -2.86 -26.78
N ALA A 43 1.61 -4.01 -26.37
CA ALA A 43 1.22 -5.09 -27.29
C ALA A 43 0.09 -4.64 -28.23
N GLU A 44 -0.91 -3.91 -27.73
CA GLU A 44 -2.01 -3.38 -28.52
C GLU A 44 -1.54 -2.31 -29.53
N LEU A 45 -0.57 -1.49 -29.15
CA LEU A 45 0.07 -0.53 -30.07
C LEU A 45 0.82 -1.25 -31.19
N GLU A 46 1.53 -2.34 -30.86
CA GLU A 46 2.19 -3.18 -31.87
C GLU A 46 1.17 -3.83 -32.82
N SER A 47 0.12 -4.45 -32.27
CA SER A 47 -0.96 -5.06 -33.05
C SER A 47 -1.65 -4.05 -33.96
N SER A 48 -1.88 -2.81 -33.50
CA SER A 48 -2.51 -1.79 -34.35
C SER A 48 -1.65 -1.44 -35.58
N VAL A 49 -0.32 -1.39 -35.42
CA VAL A 49 0.62 -1.15 -36.52
C VAL A 49 0.66 -2.32 -37.50
N ILE A 50 0.70 -3.57 -37.00
CA ILE A 50 0.73 -4.79 -37.82
C ILE A 50 -0.55 -4.90 -38.65
N GLU A 51 -1.70 -4.71 -38.00
CA GLU A 51 -3.03 -4.82 -38.61
C GLU A 51 -3.42 -3.57 -39.42
N ARG A 52 -2.62 -2.50 -39.33
CA ARG A 52 -2.86 -1.19 -39.98
C ARG A 52 -4.22 -0.60 -39.61
N ARG A 53 -4.55 -0.66 -38.32
CA ARG A 53 -5.78 -0.11 -37.76
C ARG A 53 -5.46 1.03 -36.81
N GLU A 54 -6.45 1.87 -36.56
CA GLU A 54 -6.33 2.94 -35.58
C GLU A 54 -6.06 2.37 -34.17
N PHE A 55 -5.06 2.95 -33.50
CA PHE A 55 -4.83 2.72 -32.07
C PHE A 55 -5.84 3.51 -31.23
N LYS A 56 -6.56 2.81 -30.36
CA LYS A 56 -7.73 3.37 -29.65
C LYS A 56 -7.52 3.60 -28.15
N LEU A 57 -6.41 3.15 -27.57
CA LEU A 57 -6.16 3.34 -26.14
C LEU A 57 -5.69 4.77 -25.86
N ALA A 58 -5.87 5.20 -24.61
CA ALA A 58 -5.43 6.52 -24.17
C ALA A 58 -3.90 6.66 -24.25
N THR A 59 -3.43 7.79 -24.79
CA THR A 59 -2.01 8.14 -24.91
C THR A 59 -1.56 9.16 -23.86
N ASP A 60 -2.47 9.63 -23.02
CA ASP A 60 -2.18 10.56 -21.93
C ASP A 60 -1.81 9.77 -20.68
N PRO A 61 -0.56 9.88 -20.16
CA PRO A 61 -0.10 9.10 -19.03
C PRO A 61 -0.93 9.35 -17.77
N HIS A 62 -1.47 10.55 -17.56
CA HIS A 62 -2.26 10.86 -16.36
C HIS A 62 -3.69 10.31 -16.41
N LYS A 63 -4.14 9.85 -17.58
CA LYS A 63 -5.48 9.28 -17.78
C LYS A 63 -5.50 7.76 -17.78
N CYS A 64 -4.33 7.12 -17.76
CA CYS A 64 -4.29 5.67 -17.55
C CYS A 64 -4.59 5.37 -16.07
N LYS A 65 -5.07 4.16 -15.77
CA LYS A 65 -5.43 3.76 -14.40
C LYS A 65 -4.26 3.93 -13.43
N PHE A 66 -3.05 3.67 -13.88
CA PHE A 66 -1.84 3.88 -13.09
C PHE A 66 -1.56 5.35 -12.84
N GLY A 67 -1.63 6.21 -13.86
CA GLY A 67 -1.41 7.65 -13.72
C GLY A 67 -2.39 8.31 -12.74
N MET A 68 -3.68 7.97 -12.85
CA MET A 68 -4.70 8.49 -11.93
C MET A 68 -4.42 8.10 -10.47
N TRP A 69 -4.01 6.85 -10.24
CA TRP A 69 -3.59 6.38 -8.92
C TRP A 69 -2.30 7.08 -8.48
N TYR A 70 -1.30 7.16 -9.35
CA TYR A 70 0.01 7.74 -9.07
C TYR A 70 -0.08 9.21 -8.63
N ASP A 71 -0.93 9.99 -9.30
CA ASP A 71 -1.12 11.41 -9.01
C ASP A 71 -1.74 11.64 -7.62
N THR A 72 -2.59 10.70 -7.17
CA THR A 72 -3.34 10.80 -5.92
C THR A 72 -2.68 10.08 -4.75
N PHE A 73 -1.84 9.08 -5.00
CA PHE A 73 -1.16 8.30 -3.97
C PHE A 73 -0.20 9.18 -3.14
N LYS A 74 -0.20 8.92 -1.82
CA LYS A 74 0.67 9.56 -0.83
C LYS A 74 1.19 8.50 0.13
N THR A 75 2.43 8.65 0.55
CA THR A 75 3.07 7.80 1.55
C THR A 75 4.04 8.64 2.37
N GLU A 76 4.14 8.35 3.65
CA GLU A 76 5.14 8.93 4.55
C GLU A 76 6.46 8.14 4.54
N ASN A 77 6.45 6.92 3.97
CA ASN A 77 7.66 6.12 3.80
C ASN A 77 8.53 6.77 2.70
N GLY A 78 9.62 7.41 3.13
CA GLY A 78 10.56 8.11 2.24
C GLY A 78 11.23 7.19 1.21
N THR A 79 11.50 5.93 1.58
CA THR A 79 12.07 4.93 0.67
C THR A 79 11.07 4.56 -0.42
N LEU A 80 9.81 4.27 -0.05
CA LEU A 80 8.73 4.00 -1.01
C LEU A 80 8.49 5.21 -1.93
N SER A 81 8.40 6.41 -1.35
CA SER A 81 8.24 7.67 -2.10
C SER A 81 9.34 7.85 -3.13
N ASN A 82 10.60 7.58 -2.76
CA ASN A 82 11.72 7.67 -3.67
C ASN A 82 11.64 6.62 -4.80
N SER A 83 11.31 5.37 -4.47
CA SER A 83 11.13 4.31 -5.47
C SER A 83 10.04 4.64 -6.49
N LEU A 84 8.91 5.21 -6.04
CA LEU A 84 7.81 5.61 -6.91
C LEU A 84 8.19 6.69 -7.94
N LYS A 85 9.14 7.57 -7.63
CA LYS A 85 9.60 8.61 -8.59
C LYS A 85 10.26 8.00 -9.83
N HIS A 86 10.79 6.77 -9.73
CA HIS A 86 11.41 6.10 -10.87
C HIS A 86 10.42 5.66 -11.95
N PHE A 87 9.11 5.69 -11.67
CA PHE A 87 8.09 5.46 -12.70
C PHE A 87 7.91 6.61 -13.67
N GLU A 88 8.14 7.86 -13.25
CA GLU A 88 7.66 9.04 -13.97
C GLU A 88 8.21 9.10 -15.41
N LYS A 89 9.53 8.98 -15.56
CA LYS A 89 10.19 9.02 -16.87
C LYS A 89 9.78 7.87 -17.81
N PRO A 90 9.91 6.58 -17.42
CA PRO A 90 9.52 5.48 -18.31
C PRO A 90 8.02 5.51 -18.63
N HIS A 91 7.16 5.89 -17.68
CA HIS A 91 5.72 6.01 -17.90
C HIS A 91 5.38 7.08 -18.94
N GLN A 92 5.95 8.29 -18.82
CA GLN A 92 5.78 9.35 -19.81
C GLN A 92 6.26 8.92 -21.20
N ARG A 93 7.40 8.24 -21.27
CA ARG A 93 7.97 7.78 -22.56
C ARG A 93 7.12 6.71 -23.22
N ILE A 94 6.64 5.70 -22.49
CA ILE A 94 5.76 4.64 -23.02
C ILE A 94 4.51 5.25 -23.65
N HIS A 95 3.91 6.26 -23.02
CA HIS A 95 2.72 6.91 -23.58
C HIS A 95 3.04 7.85 -24.75
N ALA A 96 4.20 8.53 -24.73
CA ALA A 96 4.61 9.44 -25.80
C ALA A 96 4.84 8.74 -27.14
N ILE A 97 5.31 7.48 -27.15
CA ILE A 97 5.64 6.78 -28.41
C ILE A 97 4.42 6.53 -29.30
N ALA A 98 3.18 6.54 -28.78
CA ALA A 98 2.00 6.40 -29.63
C ALA A 98 1.87 7.54 -30.65
N ILE A 99 2.33 8.75 -30.29
CA ILE A 99 2.34 9.91 -31.19
C ILE A 99 3.39 9.70 -32.29
N GLU A 100 4.60 9.28 -31.91
CA GLU A 100 5.70 9.00 -32.84
C GLU A 100 5.35 7.84 -33.80
N VAL A 101 4.74 6.78 -33.29
CA VAL A 101 4.25 5.64 -34.08
C VAL A 101 3.23 6.11 -35.12
N LYS A 102 2.24 6.91 -34.70
CA LYS A 102 1.22 7.45 -35.61
C LYS A 102 1.81 8.30 -36.73
N GLU A 103 2.84 9.09 -36.43
CA GLU A 103 3.56 9.86 -37.45
C GLU A 103 4.32 8.97 -38.45
N LEU A 104 4.92 7.88 -37.98
CA LEU A 104 5.60 6.90 -38.83
C LEU A 104 4.61 6.14 -39.73
N GLU A 105 3.46 5.74 -39.19
CA GLU A 105 2.37 5.13 -39.95
C GLU A 105 1.85 6.06 -41.04
N GLY A 106 1.67 7.35 -40.74
CA GLY A 106 1.27 8.38 -41.71
C GLY A 106 2.26 8.56 -42.87
N LYS A 107 3.54 8.22 -42.64
CA LYS A 107 4.61 8.21 -43.66
C LYS A 107 4.79 6.83 -44.34
N GLY A 108 3.96 5.84 -43.99
CA GLY A 108 4.07 4.46 -44.49
C GLY A 108 5.26 3.68 -43.94
N SER A 109 5.92 4.18 -42.89
CA SER A 109 7.16 3.63 -42.32
C SER A 109 6.86 2.63 -41.18
N TYR A 110 6.11 1.57 -41.48
CA TYR A 110 5.64 0.59 -40.49
C TYR A 110 6.78 -0.18 -39.81
N GLU A 111 7.85 -0.55 -40.54
CA GLU A 111 9.01 -1.24 -39.95
C GLU A 111 9.74 -0.38 -38.91
N ALA A 112 9.85 0.94 -39.17
CA ALA A 112 10.41 1.88 -38.22
C ALA A 112 9.51 2.04 -36.97
N ALA A 113 8.19 2.04 -37.15
CA ALA A 113 7.24 2.07 -36.05
C ALA A 113 7.38 0.83 -35.16
N LEU A 114 7.45 -0.37 -35.75
CA LEU A 114 7.66 -1.62 -35.01
C LEU A 114 9.01 -1.64 -34.29
N SER A 115 10.07 -1.13 -34.93
CA SER A 115 11.40 -1.04 -34.30
C SER A 115 11.39 -0.09 -33.09
N LEU A 116 10.66 1.03 -33.17
CA LEU A 116 10.51 1.97 -32.05
C LEU A 116 9.75 1.33 -30.88
N ILE A 117 8.68 0.59 -31.17
CA ILE A 117 7.89 -0.12 -30.15
C ILE A 117 8.77 -1.17 -29.47
N GLU A 118 9.51 -1.98 -30.23
CA GLU A 118 10.37 -3.01 -29.67
C GLU A 118 11.53 -2.44 -28.85
N HIS A 119 12.15 -1.36 -29.32
CA HIS A 119 13.13 -0.64 -28.50
C HIS A 119 12.51 -0.22 -27.16
N THR A 120 11.34 0.44 -27.20
CA THR A 120 10.64 0.91 -26.00
C THR A 120 10.26 -0.24 -25.05
N ARG A 121 9.94 -1.42 -25.60
CA ARG A 121 9.70 -2.65 -24.83
C ARG A 121 10.94 -3.06 -24.04
N GLN A 122 12.10 -3.03 -24.69
CA GLN A 122 13.38 -3.46 -24.13
C GLN A 122 14.03 -2.42 -23.21
N SER A 123 13.69 -1.13 -23.36
CA SER A 123 14.15 -0.05 -22.48
C SER A 123 13.11 0.33 -21.43
N GLU A 124 12.18 1.23 -21.75
CA GLU A 124 11.35 1.91 -20.75
C GLU A 124 10.33 0.98 -20.10
N LEU A 125 9.69 0.08 -20.85
CA LEU A 125 8.79 -0.91 -20.25
C LEU A 125 9.55 -1.87 -19.35
N SER A 126 10.72 -2.33 -19.78
CA SER A 126 11.57 -3.21 -18.96
C SER A 126 12.08 -2.52 -17.69
N GLN A 127 12.40 -1.23 -17.75
CA GLN A 127 12.70 -0.43 -16.55
C GLN A 127 11.47 -0.32 -15.64
N MET A 128 10.30 -0.01 -16.20
CA MET A 128 9.06 0.12 -15.44
C MET A 128 8.69 -1.16 -14.70
N ILE A 129 8.85 -2.32 -15.34
CA ILE A 129 8.62 -3.65 -14.73
C ILE A 129 9.56 -3.88 -13.53
N LYS A 130 10.84 -3.47 -13.63
CA LYS A 130 11.78 -3.57 -12.51
C LYS A 130 11.32 -2.71 -11.34
N VAL A 131 10.92 -1.47 -11.59
CA VAL A 131 10.40 -0.57 -10.54
C VAL A 131 9.13 -1.12 -9.90
N PHE A 132 8.20 -1.71 -10.67
CA PHE A 132 7.03 -2.43 -10.12
C PHE A 132 7.44 -3.57 -9.20
N SER A 133 8.43 -4.38 -9.59
CA SER A 133 8.96 -5.44 -8.75
C SER A 133 9.58 -4.92 -7.46
N GLU A 134 10.42 -3.90 -7.55
CA GLU A 134 11.09 -3.27 -6.41
C GLU A 134 10.08 -2.67 -5.42
N VAL A 135 9.07 -1.96 -5.92
CA VAL A 135 8.03 -1.36 -5.07
C VAL A 135 7.19 -2.43 -4.38
N ARG A 136 6.76 -3.48 -5.10
CA ARG A 136 6.01 -4.60 -4.48
C ARG A 136 6.82 -5.31 -3.41
N GLN A 137 8.13 -5.46 -3.61
CA GLN A 137 9.01 -6.05 -2.61
C GLN A 137 9.14 -5.14 -1.38
N LEU A 138 9.42 -3.85 -1.60
CA LEU A 138 9.57 -2.86 -0.53
C LEU A 138 8.32 -2.81 0.35
N VAL A 139 7.14 -2.74 -0.27
CA VAL A 139 5.86 -2.69 0.45
C VAL A 139 5.65 -3.94 1.33
N ARG A 140 6.04 -5.13 0.86
CA ARG A 140 5.96 -6.37 1.66
C ARG A 140 7.04 -6.48 2.74
N GLU A 141 8.22 -5.90 2.53
CA GLU A 141 9.31 -5.95 3.51
C GLU A 141 9.10 -4.95 4.65
N ASP A 142 8.52 -3.80 4.32
CA ASP A 142 8.12 -2.77 5.29
C ASP A 142 6.91 -3.21 6.12
N SER A 143 6.19 -4.25 5.68
CA SER A 143 4.93 -4.66 6.32
C SER A 143 5.10 -5.47 7.62
N ARG A 144 6.21 -5.32 8.35
CA ARG A 144 6.46 -6.09 9.58
C ARG A 144 5.74 -5.44 10.75
N GLU A 145 4.61 -6.02 11.13
CA GLU A 145 3.88 -5.64 12.34
C GLU A 145 4.78 -5.77 13.57
N ILE A 146 4.76 -4.76 14.42
CA ILE A 146 5.45 -4.77 15.71
C ILE A 146 4.50 -5.33 16.74
N ALA A 147 4.91 -6.40 17.43
CA ALA A 147 4.14 -6.95 18.55
C ALA A 147 4.54 -6.25 19.87
N LEU A 148 3.66 -5.42 20.40
CA LEU A 148 3.77 -4.82 21.73
C LEU A 148 3.29 -5.83 22.79
N ILE A 149 4.23 -6.40 23.54
CA ILE A 149 3.92 -7.33 24.63
C ILE A 149 3.57 -6.54 25.89
N MET A 150 2.42 -6.84 26.48
CA MET A 150 1.91 -6.21 27.69
C MET A 150 1.51 -7.26 28.73
N ASP A 151 1.78 -6.95 30.00
CA ASP A 151 1.42 -7.77 31.16
C ASP A 151 0.36 -7.03 31.99
N TRP A 152 -0.80 -7.66 32.21
CA TRP A 152 -1.90 -7.11 33.01
C TRP A 152 -2.62 -8.18 33.82
N ASN A 153 -2.75 -8.00 35.15
CA ASN A 153 -3.44 -8.94 36.06
C ASN A 153 -3.10 -10.43 35.79
N GLU A 154 -1.79 -10.74 35.75
CA GLU A 154 -1.25 -12.10 35.48
C GLU A 154 -1.53 -12.66 34.07
N ARG A 155 -2.14 -11.88 33.18
CA ARG A 155 -2.31 -12.21 31.76
C ARG A 155 -1.28 -11.46 30.93
N ARG A 156 -0.67 -12.17 29.99
CA ARG A 156 0.19 -11.58 28.97
C ARG A 156 -0.52 -11.60 27.64
N PHE A 157 -0.39 -10.53 26.87
CA PHE A 157 -0.93 -10.42 25.51
C PHE A 157 0.02 -9.60 24.64
N ALA A 158 -0.15 -9.70 23.32
CA ALA A 158 0.51 -8.82 22.38
C ALA A 158 -0.52 -8.01 21.60
N ALA A 159 -0.22 -6.75 21.33
CA ALA A 159 -0.92 -5.95 20.34
C ALA A 159 -0.02 -5.79 19.11
N ALA A 160 -0.50 -6.19 17.94
CA ALA A 160 0.15 -5.86 16.67
C ALA A 160 -0.15 -4.40 16.33
N VAL A 161 0.91 -3.62 16.10
CA VAL A 161 0.86 -2.22 15.71
C VAL A 161 1.73 -1.97 14.49
N ASP A 162 1.41 -0.91 13.74
CA ASP A 162 2.16 -0.53 12.53
C ASP A 162 3.58 -0.04 12.87
N SER A 163 3.70 0.88 13.83
CA SER A 163 4.99 1.46 14.24
C SER A 163 4.99 1.86 15.73
N ILE A 164 6.19 2.06 16.28
CA ILE A 164 6.40 2.71 17.58
C ILE A 164 7.16 4.01 17.32
N GLU A 165 6.49 5.14 17.48
CA GLU A 165 7.09 6.46 17.23
C GLU A 165 7.97 6.93 18.39
N THR A 166 7.45 6.88 19.62
CA THR A 166 8.15 7.36 20.83
C THR A 166 7.49 6.82 22.10
N VAL A 167 8.18 6.98 23.23
CA VAL A 167 7.64 6.72 24.57
C VAL A 167 7.54 8.06 25.31
N GLU A 168 6.31 8.47 25.64
CA GLU A 168 6.01 9.69 26.39
C GLU A 168 5.19 9.38 27.64
N GLN A 169 5.43 10.13 28.72
CA GLN A 169 4.68 10.00 29.96
C GLN A 169 3.65 11.12 30.08
N PHE A 170 2.39 10.73 30.25
CA PHE A 170 1.26 11.64 30.48
C PHE A 170 0.78 11.53 31.93
N SER A 171 0.38 12.66 32.50
CA SER A 171 -0.38 12.71 33.75
C SER A 171 -1.87 12.71 33.46
N GLU A 172 -2.72 12.39 34.43
CA GLU A 172 -4.19 12.40 34.26
C GLU A 172 -4.70 13.78 33.81
N SER A 173 -4.07 14.87 34.25
CA SER A 173 -4.42 16.24 33.83
C SER A 173 -4.07 16.55 32.37
N ASP A 174 -3.17 15.78 31.76
CA ASP A 174 -2.80 15.93 30.35
C ASP A 174 -3.83 15.28 29.40
N ILE A 175 -4.76 14.46 29.94
CA ILE A 175 -5.74 13.69 29.17
C ILE A 175 -7.08 14.45 29.18
N GLY A 176 -7.39 15.06 28.04
CA GLY A 176 -8.65 15.75 27.80
C GLY A 176 -9.77 14.81 27.34
N LYS A 177 -11.00 15.33 27.40
CA LYS A 177 -12.17 14.67 26.80
C LYS A 177 -12.09 14.74 25.27
N MET A 178 -12.67 13.73 24.63
CA MET A 178 -12.83 13.70 23.17
C MET A 178 -13.72 14.88 22.71
N PRO A 179 -13.33 15.66 21.70
CA PRO A 179 -14.18 16.66 21.09
C PRO A 179 -15.44 16.01 20.50
N GLU A 180 -16.61 16.61 20.72
CA GLU A 180 -17.90 16.13 20.16
C GLU A 180 -17.92 16.09 18.61
N SER A 181 -16.99 16.79 17.96
CA SER A 181 -16.83 16.83 16.50
C SER A 181 -16.11 15.60 15.92
N ILE A 182 -15.52 14.74 16.75
CA ILE A 182 -14.89 13.49 16.29
C ILE A 182 -15.95 12.40 16.42
N ASP A 183 -16.37 11.85 15.29
CA ASP A 183 -17.28 10.72 15.27
C ASP A 183 -16.57 9.47 15.80
N THR A 184 -16.84 9.14 17.06
CA THR A 184 -16.38 7.90 17.70
C THR A 184 -17.45 6.81 17.68
N SER A 185 -18.51 6.97 16.89
CA SER A 185 -19.57 5.96 16.85
C SER A 185 -19.01 4.64 16.31
N GLY A 186 -18.67 3.74 17.24
CA GLY A 186 -18.02 2.45 16.99
C GLY A 186 -16.67 2.23 17.69
N ASN A 187 -16.02 3.27 18.22
CA ASN A 187 -14.67 3.16 18.78
C ASN A 187 -14.66 3.35 20.32
N ASP A 188 -15.30 2.42 21.02
CA ASP A 188 -15.47 2.41 22.49
C ASP A 188 -14.12 2.28 23.26
N PHE A 189 -13.03 2.08 22.52
CA PHE A 189 -11.68 1.84 23.01
C PHE A 189 -10.86 3.10 23.30
N VAL A 190 -11.35 4.30 22.96
CA VAL A 190 -10.61 5.54 23.21
C VAL A 190 -10.99 6.11 24.59
N ALA A 191 -10.01 6.16 25.51
CA ALA A 191 -10.17 6.72 26.86
C ALA A 191 -10.15 8.25 26.87
N GLY A 192 -9.44 8.88 25.93
CA GLY A 192 -9.32 10.34 25.84
C GLY A 192 -8.33 10.79 24.78
N ILE A 193 -8.01 12.08 24.78
CA ILE A 193 -7.02 12.69 23.88
C ILE A 193 -5.99 13.45 24.70
N ALA A 194 -4.71 13.29 24.36
CA ALA A 194 -3.64 14.07 24.95
C ALA A 194 -2.87 14.83 23.88
N LYS A 195 -2.18 15.89 24.29
CA LYS A 195 -1.29 16.67 23.43
C LYS A 195 0.15 16.27 23.74
N ARG A 196 0.89 15.78 22.75
CA ARG A 196 2.29 15.39 22.86
C ARG A 196 3.13 16.55 23.36
N LYS A 197 4.11 16.24 24.20
CA LYS A 197 4.94 17.26 24.86
C LYS A 197 6.01 17.81 23.93
N PHE A 198 6.45 17.02 22.95
CA PHE A 198 7.58 17.35 22.09
C PHE A 198 7.19 18.19 20.87
N ASP A 199 6.07 17.88 20.21
CA ASP A 199 5.68 18.50 18.93
C ASP A 199 4.25 19.06 18.94
N GLU A 200 3.60 19.08 20.10
CA GLU A 200 2.23 19.57 20.25
C GLU A 200 1.17 18.78 19.45
N GLY A 201 1.53 17.63 18.87
CA GLY A 201 0.61 16.75 18.14
C GLY A 201 -0.46 16.15 19.05
N LEU A 202 -1.63 15.84 18.50
CA LEU A 202 -2.71 15.18 19.24
C LEU A 202 -2.55 13.65 19.15
N VAL A 203 -2.71 12.97 20.27
CA VAL A 203 -2.71 11.50 20.36
C VAL A 203 -3.96 11.01 21.07
N GLN A 204 -4.48 9.86 20.62
CA GLN A 204 -5.57 9.17 21.30
C GLN A 204 -5.00 8.27 22.38
N ILE A 205 -5.57 8.33 23.58
CA ILE A 205 -5.25 7.43 24.67
C ILE A 205 -6.22 6.25 24.60
N LEU A 206 -5.69 5.05 24.44
CA LEU A 206 -6.49 3.84 24.31
C LEU A 206 -6.75 3.19 25.68
N ASP A 207 -7.99 2.75 25.89
CA ASP A 207 -8.40 1.90 27.00
C ASP A 207 -8.05 0.45 26.69
N VAL A 208 -6.84 0.07 27.09
CA VAL A 208 -6.31 -1.29 26.89
C VAL A 208 -7.22 -2.36 27.52
N MET A 209 -7.97 -2.03 28.58
CA MET A 209 -8.86 -2.99 29.23
C MET A 209 -10.05 -3.36 28.35
N LYS A 210 -10.73 -2.36 27.78
CA LYS A 210 -11.85 -2.60 26.87
C LYS A 210 -11.40 -3.35 25.61
N ILE A 211 -10.23 -2.98 25.11
CA ILE A 211 -9.60 -3.63 23.95
C ILE A 211 -9.39 -5.13 24.22
N MET A 212 -8.90 -5.48 25.41
CA MET A 212 -8.65 -6.87 25.81
C MET A 212 -9.94 -7.68 25.99
N ASP A 213 -11.00 -7.09 26.54
CA ASP A 213 -12.27 -7.79 26.75
C ASP A 213 -12.92 -8.21 25.41
N VAL A 214 -12.74 -7.41 24.36
CA VAL A 214 -13.19 -7.77 23.00
C VAL A 214 -12.31 -8.85 22.39
N GLY A 215 -10.99 -8.75 22.51
CA GLY A 215 -10.05 -9.77 22.05
C GLY A 215 -10.20 -11.14 22.74
N GLY A 216 -10.72 -11.17 23.98
CA GLY A 216 -11.08 -12.40 24.69
C GLY A 216 -12.45 -13.00 24.33
N SER A 217 -13.31 -12.22 23.65
CA SER A 217 -14.66 -12.62 23.24
C SER A 217 -14.79 -12.93 21.74
N MET A 218 -13.85 -12.44 20.92
CA MET A 218 -13.70 -12.86 19.52
C MET A 218 -13.27 -14.33 19.51
N ASP A 219 -14.06 -15.16 18.83
CA ASP A 219 -13.83 -16.60 18.73
C ASP A 219 -12.41 -16.89 18.22
N LEU A 220 -11.55 -17.37 19.12
CA LEU A 220 -10.18 -17.82 18.87
C LEU A 220 -10.10 -18.93 17.80
N SER A 221 -11.24 -19.46 17.34
CA SER A 221 -11.31 -20.38 16.20
C SER A 221 -10.99 -19.72 14.85
N LEU A 222 -11.17 -18.40 14.70
CA LEU A 222 -10.97 -17.68 13.44
C LEU A 222 -9.54 -17.14 13.23
N MET A 223 -8.67 -17.22 14.24
CA MET A 223 -7.26 -16.78 14.18
C MET A 223 -6.27 -17.89 13.82
N LYS A 224 -6.74 -19.08 13.41
CA LYS A 224 -5.88 -20.10 12.81
C LYS A 224 -5.69 -19.80 11.33
N LYS A 225 -4.60 -19.14 10.97
CA LYS A 225 -4.03 -19.24 9.62
C LYS A 225 -2.56 -19.63 9.66
N ASP A 226 -2.30 -20.69 8.90
CA ASP A 226 -1.04 -21.16 8.33
C ASP A 226 0.14 -21.41 9.27
N GLU A 227 0.07 -22.54 9.97
CA GLU A 227 1.27 -23.37 10.09
C GLU A 227 1.52 -23.98 8.71
N GLY A 228 2.52 -23.45 7.99
CA GLY A 228 3.00 -24.07 6.77
C GLY A 228 3.49 -25.49 7.07
N GLU A 229 2.87 -26.46 6.40
CA GLU A 229 3.42 -27.82 6.28
C GLU A 229 4.70 -27.72 5.42
N GLU A 230 5.85 -27.78 6.08
CA GLU A 230 7.07 -28.31 5.45
C GLU A 230 6.91 -29.83 5.32
N ASP A 231 6.87 -30.30 4.08
CA ASP A 231 7.33 -31.65 3.68
C ASP A 231 7.97 -31.56 2.27
#